data_AF-A0A817DJ25-F1
#
_entry.id   AF-A0A817DJ25-F1
#
_cell.length_a   1.000
_cell.length_b   1.000
_cell.length_c   1.000
_cell.angle_alpha   90.00
_cell.angle_beta   90.00
_cell.angle_gamma   90.00
#
_symmetry.space_group_name_H-M   'P 1'
#
loop_
_entity.id
_entity.type
_entity.pdbx_description
1 polymer ?
#
loop_
_entity_poly.entity_id
_entity_poly.type
_entity_poly.pdbx_seq_one_letter_code
_entity_poly.pdbx_strand_id
1 'polypeptide(L)'
;MTVLPFLDIKATPISSVESPRFLRTQSLPRITDPNNSPRKQSPNSSETSNKLSTTTSSTRSSIPPAHTRTPKIKISRRLDETLKQLPHEKTAGIRAHNAIWKPLTRELPDYDFLWEPLQREDIRHQYDFYMAPQRIIASRPDEPFKMTTMFETEDRHYHNYKRVRAMQQRQWNKEHIQYTIYPYSKIIEREMYNKHIRSTLKEQMEEKIQADKNEHLIKSLECQNLIQRDQQDLEDDKQKHNKRAQLLFKVTTRNKELMENKWEYDQWNRMHQWHVERTILADDPINWSKTMT
;
A
#
# COMPACT_ATOMS: atom_id res chain seq x y z
N MET A 1 38.20 20.31 -40.10
CA MET A 1 37.84 20.14 -38.68
C MET A 1 36.48 20.78 -38.46
N THR A 2 35.45 19.96 -38.39
CA THR A 2 34.05 20.36 -38.25
C THR A 2 33.73 20.57 -36.76
N VAL A 3 33.29 21.76 -36.40
CA VAL A 3 32.86 22.11 -35.03
C VAL A 3 31.33 22.02 -35.00
N LEU A 4 30.80 21.07 -34.24
CA LEU A 4 29.37 20.96 -33.94
C LEU A 4 29.04 21.87 -32.74
N PRO A 5 27.92 22.62 -32.77
CA PRO A 5 27.47 23.36 -31.59
C PRO A 5 26.77 22.43 -30.59
N PHE A 6 27.21 22.50 -29.34
CA PHE A 6 26.56 21.85 -28.20
C PHE A 6 25.19 22.50 -27.94
N LEU A 7 24.15 21.67 -27.90
CA LEU A 7 22.82 22.01 -27.41
C LEU A 7 22.83 22.01 -25.87
N ASP A 8 22.86 23.19 -25.27
CA ASP A 8 22.62 23.39 -23.84
C ASP A 8 21.12 23.23 -23.54
N ILE A 9 20.73 22.02 -23.14
CA ILE A 9 19.40 21.74 -22.60
C ILE A 9 19.39 22.18 -21.14
N LYS A 10 18.86 23.37 -20.86
CA LYS A 10 18.54 23.80 -19.50
C LYS A 10 17.39 22.94 -18.96
N ALA A 11 17.73 22.01 -18.09
CA ALA A 11 16.76 21.24 -17.31
C ALA A 11 15.97 22.20 -16.40
N THR A 12 14.67 22.33 -16.65
CA THR A 12 13.73 22.99 -15.74
C THR A 12 13.51 22.10 -14.52
N PRO A 13 13.63 22.61 -13.28
CA PRO A 13 13.33 21.83 -12.08
C PRO A 13 11.82 21.57 -12.00
N ILE A 14 11.46 20.29 -11.90
CA ILE A 14 10.09 19.83 -11.65
C ILE A 14 9.70 20.30 -10.24
N SER A 15 8.78 21.24 -10.15
CA SER A 15 8.15 21.66 -8.91
C SER A 15 7.41 20.47 -8.29
N SER A 16 7.83 20.06 -7.09
CA SER A 16 7.15 19.06 -6.28
C SER A 16 5.73 19.50 -5.98
N VAL A 17 4.75 18.74 -6.49
CA VAL A 17 3.34 18.86 -6.11
C VAL A 17 3.22 18.44 -4.65
N GLU A 18 2.92 19.41 -3.78
CA GLU A 18 2.55 19.18 -2.38
C GLU A 18 1.23 18.40 -2.31
N SER A 19 1.32 17.14 -1.87
CA SER A 19 0.14 16.34 -1.54
C SER A 19 -0.62 16.95 -0.35
N PRO A 20 -1.96 16.96 -0.38
CA PRO A 20 -2.77 17.47 0.71
C PRO A 20 -2.61 16.60 1.96
N ARG A 21 -2.16 17.23 3.05
CA ARG A 21 -2.10 16.63 4.39
C ARG A 21 -3.51 16.33 4.88
N PHE A 22 -3.86 15.05 4.96
CA PHE A 22 -5.07 14.61 5.67
C PHE A 22 -4.93 14.93 7.16
N LEU A 23 -5.95 15.59 7.70
CA LEU A 23 -6.07 15.93 9.11
C LEU A 23 -6.14 14.65 9.94
N ARG A 24 -5.14 14.50 10.81
CA ARG A 24 -5.00 13.48 11.84
C ARG A 24 -6.25 13.48 12.73
N THR A 25 -7.03 12.40 12.68
CA THR A 25 -8.16 12.18 13.57
C THR A 25 -7.67 12.15 15.02
N GLN A 26 -8.33 12.94 15.86
CA GLN A 26 -8.09 12.99 17.29
C GLN A 26 -8.53 11.67 17.91
N SER A 27 -7.59 10.95 18.51
CA SER A 27 -7.86 9.77 19.33
C SER A 27 -8.57 10.18 20.62
N LEU A 28 -9.70 9.54 20.90
CA LEU A 28 -10.48 9.65 22.13
C LEU A 28 -9.65 9.36 23.40
N PRO A 29 -9.99 9.96 24.55
CA PRO A 29 -9.27 9.75 25.79
C PRO A 29 -9.52 8.35 26.37
N ARG A 30 -8.42 7.72 26.77
CA ARG A 30 -8.34 6.42 27.44
C ARG A 30 -8.91 6.55 28.86
N ILE A 31 -10.00 5.86 29.13
CA ILE A 31 -10.54 5.66 30.48
C ILE A 31 -9.50 4.84 31.27
N THR A 32 -8.94 5.42 32.33
CA THR A 32 -8.07 4.74 33.29
C THR A 32 -8.90 4.23 34.46
N ASP A 33 -8.86 2.93 34.71
CA ASP A 33 -9.41 2.30 35.91
C ASP A 33 -8.71 2.79 37.18
N PRO A 34 -9.45 3.16 38.24
CA PRO A 34 -8.88 3.51 39.53
C PRO A 34 -8.91 2.29 40.45
N ASN A 35 -7.92 1.40 40.37
CA ASN A 35 -7.68 0.41 41.41
C ASN A 35 -6.21 -0.04 41.39
N ASN A 36 -5.34 0.79 41.95
CA ASN A 36 -4.07 0.28 42.47
C ASN A 36 -3.63 1.09 43.70
N SER A 37 -3.67 0.41 44.83
CA SER A 37 -3.32 0.92 46.16
C SER A 37 -1.79 1.01 46.32
N PRO A 38 -1.23 1.99 47.04
CA PRO A 38 0.20 2.21 47.10
C PRO A 38 0.87 1.27 48.11
N ARG A 39 1.77 0.41 47.63
CA ARG A 39 2.70 -0.33 48.49
C ARG A 39 3.95 0.51 48.75
N LYS A 40 4.13 0.85 50.04
CA LYS A 40 5.23 1.62 50.62
C LYS A 40 6.61 1.09 50.19
N GLN A 41 7.50 2.03 49.85
CA GLN A 41 8.94 1.85 49.84
C GLN A 41 9.55 2.31 51.17
N SER A 42 10.55 1.60 51.66
CA SER A 42 11.69 2.14 52.42
C SER A 42 12.83 1.11 52.45
N PRO A 43 14.09 1.55 52.66
CA PRO A 43 15.28 0.99 52.00
C PRO A 43 16.28 0.33 52.98
N ASN A 44 17.51 0.10 52.47
CA ASN A 44 18.75 -0.41 53.11
C ASN A 44 19.00 -1.91 52.80
N SER A 45 20.19 -2.39 52.48
CA SER A 45 21.56 -1.84 52.53
C SER A 45 22.50 -2.71 51.67
N SER A 46 23.65 -2.13 51.36
CA SER A 46 24.92 -2.71 50.89
C SER A 46 25.26 -4.12 51.38
N GLU A 47 25.89 -4.94 50.52
CA GLU A 47 27.31 -5.32 50.65
C GLU A 47 27.77 -6.37 49.61
N THR A 48 28.92 -6.06 49.00
CA THR A 48 30.03 -6.92 48.56
C THR A 48 29.85 -8.45 48.49
N SER A 49 30.20 -9.05 47.35
CA SER A 49 31.49 -9.74 47.14
C SER A 49 31.46 -10.78 46.00
N ASN A 50 32.63 -10.93 45.38
CA ASN A 50 33.02 -11.86 44.33
C ASN A 50 32.60 -13.32 44.56
N LYS A 51 32.31 -14.04 43.47
CA LYS A 51 33.04 -15.29 43.09
C LYS A 51 32.59 -15.86 41.74
N LEU A 52 33.60 -16.21 40.94
CA LEU A 52 33.56 -17.19 39.86
C LEU A 52 32.95 -18.52 40.33
N SER A 53 32.11 -19.13 39.51
CA SER A 53 32.28 -20.55 39.11
C SER A 53 31.24 -20.95 38.07
N THR A 54 31.76 -21.43 36.94
CA THR A 54 31.20 -22.44 36.03
C THR A 54 30.39 -23.52 36.74
N THR A 55 29.21 -23.85 36.21
CA THR A 55 28.79 -25.23 35.95
C THR A 55 27.56 -25.28 35.05
N THR A 56 27.68 -26.14 34.06
CA THR A 56 26.66 -26.63 33.14
C THR A 56 25.54 -27.35 33.89
N SER A 57 24.28 -27.01 33.62
CA SER A 57 23.19 -27.97 33.76
C SER A 57 22.09 -27.70 32.73
N SER A 58 22.00 -28.66 31.82
CA SER A 58 20.97 -28.84 30.81
C SER A 58 19.65 -29.16 31.50
N THR A 59 18.68 -28.26 31.43
CA THR A 59 17.27 -28.53 31.75
C THR A 59 16.46 -28.45 30.47
N ARG A 60 16.40 -29.60 29.79
CA ARG A 60 15.54 -29.87 28.65
C ARG A 60 14.09 -29.92 29.14
N SER A 61 13.40 -28.78 29.13
CA SER A 61 11.95 -28.73 29.36
C SER A 61 11.23 -29.25 28.12
N SER A 62 10.84 -30.53 28.15
CA SER A 62 9.92 -31.11 27.17
C SER A 62 8.52 -30.54 27.40
N ILE A 63 8.14 -29.56 26.59
CA ILE A 63 6.75 -29.10 26.48
C ILE A 63 6.01 -30.17 25.64
N PRO A 64 4.95 -30.82 26.15
CA PRO A 64 4.16 -31.75 25.35
C PRO A 64 3.37 -30.98 24.27
N PRO A 65 3.22 -31.53 23.05
CA PRO A 65 2.45 -30.86 22.01
C PRO A 65 0.98 -30.80 22.39
N ALA A 66 0.42 -29.59 22.40
CA ALA A 66 -1.00 -29.35 22.59
C ALA A 66 -1.79 -30.00 21.44
N HIS A 67 -2.48 -31.10 21.73
CA HIS A 67 -3.48 -31.66 20.84
C HIS A 67 -4.61 -30.65 20.62
N THR A 68 -4.67 -30.07 19.42
CA THR A 68 -5.82 -29.31 18.95
C THR A 68 -7.02 -30.25 18.83
N ARG A 69 -7.86 -30.28 19.86
CA ARG A 69 -9.19 -30.90 19.80
C ARG A 69 -10.02 -30.09 18.81
N THR A 70 -10.20 -30.62 17.60
CA THR A 70 -11.20 -30.11 16.67
C THR A 70 -12.60 -30.32 17.28
N PRO A 71 -13.47 -29.31 17.30
CA PRO A 71 -14.83 -29.48 17.78
C PRO A 71 -15.59 -30.41 16.84
N LYS A 72 -16.03 -31.58 17.36
CA LYS A 72 -16.97 -32.46 16.66
C LYS A 72 -18.32 -31.76 16.57
N ILE A 73 -18.59 -31.12 15.43
CA ILE A 73 -19.92 -30.61 15.09
C ILE A 73 -20.82 -31.83 14.82
N LYS A 74 -21.67 -32.18 15.79
CA LYS A 74 -22.77 -33.12 15.58
C LYS A 74 -23.85 -32.41 14.77
N ILE A 75 -23.88 -32.66 13.46
CA ILE A 75 -25.02 -32.27 12.61
C ILE A 75 -26.14 -33.27 12.93
N SER A 76 -27.09 -32.85 13.76
CA SER A 76 -28.36 -33.57 13.90
C SER A 76 -29.12 -33.46 12.58
N ARG A 77 -29.39 -34.61 11.94
CA ARG A 77 -30.33 -34.69 10.82
C ARG A 77 -31.72 -34.36 11.37
N ARG A 78 -32.24 -33.16 11.07
CA ARG A 78 -33.67 -32.90 11.15
C ARG A 78 -34.35 -33.73 10.06
N LEU A 79 -35.07 -34.77 10.48
CA LEU A 79 -36.08 -35.42 9.67
C LEU A 79 -37.31 -34.52 9.68
N ASP A 80 -37.38 -33.59 8.73
CA ASP A 80 -38.59 -32.81 8.49
C ASP A 80 -39.59 -33.71 7.74
N GLU A 81 -40.31 -34.54 8.50
CA GLU A 81 -41.43 -35.37 8.02
C GLU A 81 -42.75 -34.59 7.87
N THR A 82 -42.73 -33.26 7.97
CA THR A 82 -43.95 -32.44 8.01
C THR A 82 -44.43 -31.90 6.65
N LEU A 83 -43.86 -32.34 5.52
CA LEU A 83 -44.33 -31.98 4.17
C LEU A 83 -45.21 -33.05 3.50
N LYS A 84 -45.89 -33.89 4.29
CA LYS A 84 -47.00 -34.71 3.77
C LYS A 84 -48.31 -33.94 3.92
N GLN A 85 -49.02 -33.85 2.80
CA GLN A 85 -50.40 -33.38 2.62
C GLN A 85 -50.56 -31.90 2.25
N LEU A 86 -50.18 -31.57 1.01
CA LEU A 86 -50.93 -30.60 0.22
C LEU A 86 -51.83 -31.37 -0.76
N PRO A 87 -53.11 -31.00 -0.90
CA PRO A 87 -54.05 -31.70 -1.77
C PRO A 87 -53.63 -31.54 -3.23
N HIS A 88 -53.58 -32.66 -3.95
CA HIS A 88 -53.46 -32.67 -5.40
C HIS A 88 -54.75 -32.11 -6.02
N GLU A 89 -54.77 -30.81 -6.32
CA GLU A 89 -55.78 -30.26 -7.23
C GLU A 89 -55.47 -30.71 -8.66
N LYS A 90 -56.43 -31.43 -9.24
CA LYS A 90 -56.44 -31.85 -10.63
C LYS A 90 -56.68 -30.62 -11.51
N THR A 91 -55.62 -30.07 -12.10
CA THR A 91 -55.76 -29.10 -13.20
C THR A 91 -56.18 -29.83 -14.46
N ALA A 92 -57.49 -29.93 -14.66
CA ALA A 92 -58.07 -30.27 -15.95
C ALA A 92 -57.93 -29.07 -16.90
N GLY A 93 -57.34 -29.31 -18.08
CA GLY A 93 -57.68 -28.59 -19.31
C GLY A 93 -57.23 -27.13 -19.45
N ILE A 94 -55.92 -26.86 -19.37
CA ILE A 94 -55.38 -25.63 -19.99
C ILE A 94 -54.90 -26.01 -21.39
N ARG A 95 -55.66 -25.59 -22.41
CA ARG A 95 -55.26 -25.66 -23.82
C ARG A 95 -53.89 -25.00 -23.99
N ALA A 96 -52.92 -25.78 -24.45
CA ALA A 96 -51.63 -25.30 -24.88
C ALA A 96 -51.82 -24.36 -26.09
N HIS A 97 -51.92 -23.06 -25.83
CA HIS A 97 -51.54 -22.09 -26.84
C HIS A 97 -50.02 -22.18 -26.97
N ASN A 98 -49.56 -22.72 -28.11
CA ASN A 98 -48.18 -22.68 -28.55
C ASN A 98 -47.79 -21.22 -28.85
N ALA A 99 -47.67 -20.40 -27.81
CA ALA A 99 -46.96 -19.15 -27.89
C ALA A 99 -45.48 -19.51 -27.99
N ILE A 100 -44.94 -19.42 -29.19
CA ILE A 100 -43.50 -19.46 -29.45
C ILE A 100 -42.92 -18.23 -28.74
N TRP A 101 -42.59 -18.37 -27.46
CA TRP A 101 -41.82 -17.39 -26.71
C TRP A 101 -40.40 -17.47 -27.26
N LYS A 102 -40.11 -16.66 -28.29
CA LYS A 102 -38.71 -16.36 -28.62
C LYS A 102 -38.10 -15.77 -27.35
N PRO A 103 -36.99 -16.33 -26.82
CA PRO A 103 -36.29 -15.69 -25.73
C PRO A 103 -35.94 -14.27 -26.20
N LEU A 104 -36.32 -13.27 -25.41
CA LEU A 104 -35.89 -11.90 -25.64
C LEU A 104 -34.40 -11.86 -25.30
N THR A 105 -33.56 -12.38 -26.20
CA THR A 105 -32.15 -12.06 -26.24
C THR A 105 -32.11 -10.56 -26.47
N ARG A 106 -31.82 -9.83 -25.39
CA ARG A 106 -31.29 -8.48 -25.47
C ARG A 106 -29.97 -8.60 -26.23
N GLU A 107 -30.04 -8.58 -27.54
CA GLU A 107 -28.93 -8.07 -28.32
C GLU A 107 -28.86 -6.60 -27.93
N LEU A 108 -27.94 -6.29 -27.01
CA LEU A 108 -27.42 -4.94 -26.94
C LEU A 108 -26.99 -4.62 -28.38
N PRO A 109 -27.42 -3.49 -28.97
CA PRO A 109 -26.73 -3.02 -30.15
C PRO A 109 -25.28 -2.87 -29.73
N ASP A 110 -24.39 -3.67 -30.30
CA ASP A 110 -22.96 -3.43 -30.26
C ASP A 110 -22.76 -2.05 -30.86
N TYR A 111 -22.72 -1.04 -29.99
CA TYR A 111 -22.18 0.27 -30.33
C TYR A 111 -20.65 0.14 -30.38
N ASP A 112 -20.18 -0.78 -31.21
CA ASP A 112 -18.89 -0.63 -31.86
C ASP A 112 -19.10 0.53 -32.84
N PHE A 113 -18.79 1.73 -32.36
CA PHE A 113 -18.60 2.86 -33.25
C PHE A 113 -17.49 2.47 -34.23
N LEU A 114 -17.89 1.92 -35.39
CA LEU A 114 -17.10 1.95 -36.62
C LEU A 114 -16.92 3.42 -36.98
N TRP A 115 -15.96 4.06 -36.31
CA TRP A 115 -15.28 5.22 -36.87
C TRP A 115 -14.46 4.69 -38.04
N GLU A 116 -15.11 4.50 -39.19
CA GLU A 116 -14.36 4.39 -40.43
C GLU A 116 -13.48 5.65 -40.53
N PRO A 117 -12.17 5.51 -40.76
CA PRO A 117 -11.30 6.66 -40.88
C PRO A 117 -11.82 7.50 -42.05
N LEU A 118 -12.38 8.68 -41.74
CA LEU A 118 -12.80 9.67 -42.73
C LEU A 118 -11.61 9.92 -43.65
N GLN A 119 -11.68 9.43 -44.89
CA GLN A 119 -10.75 9.83 -45.92
C GLN A 119 -11.01 11.30 -46.20
N ARG A 120 -10.17 12.17 -45.62
CA ARG A 120 -10.16 13.60 -45.96
C ARG A 120 -9.56 13.70 -47.34
N GLU A 121 -10.41 13.74 -48.36
CA GLU A 121 -9.95 14.15 -49.70
C GLU A 121 -9.38 15.56 -49.60
N ASP A 122 -8.20 15.77 -50.16
CA ASP A 122 -7.50 17.06 -50.17
C ASP A 122 -8.33 18.06 -50.99
N ILE A 123 -9.10 18.89 -50.29
CA ILE A 123 -10.02 19.93 -50.83
C ILE A 123 -9.26 21.05 -51.58
N ARG A 124 -7.93 20.94 -51.72
CA ARG A 124 -7.06 21.99 -52.29
C ARG A 124 -7.29 22.20 -53.79
N HIS A 125 -7.89 21.25 -54.50
CA HIS A 125 -8.13 21.36 -55.95
C HIS A 125 -9.55 21.81 -56.32
N GLN A 126 -10.42 22.10 -55.35
CA GLN A 126 -11.80 22.51 -55.65
C GLN A 126 -11.96 24.00 -56.01
N TYR A 127 -10.87 24.79 -55.96
CA TYR A 127 -10.93 26.24 -56.16
C TYR A 127 -10.58 26.71 -57.58
N ASP A 128 -10.09 25.83 -58.46
CA ASP A 128 -9.65 26.23 -59.81
C ASP A 128 -10.81 26.47 -60.79
N PHE A 129 -12.05 26.10 -60.42
CA PHE A 129 -13.25 26.29 -61.26
C PHE A 129 -14.30 27.22 -60.62
N TYR A 130 -13.89 28.17 -59.79
CA TYR A 130 -14.84 29.15 -59.26
C TYR A 130 -15.23 30.16 -60.35
N MET A 131 -16.30 29.86 -61.09
CA MET A 131 -17.02 30.88 -61.87
C MET A 131 -17.86 31.71 -60.92
N ALA A 132 -17.46 32.97 -60.72
CA ALA A 132 -18.26 33.91 -59.96
C ALA A 132 -19.65 34.05 -60.62
N PRO A 133 -20.76 33.76 -59.91
CA PRO A 133 -22.09 33.85 -60.49
C PRO A 133 -22.37 35.28 -60.95
N GLN A 134 -22.95 35.42 -62.15
CA GLN A 134 -23.30 36.72 -62.72
C GLN A 134 -24.19 37.49 -61.74
N ARG A 135 -23.92 38.79 -61.56
CA ARG A 135 -24.70 39.67 -60.69
C ARG A 135 -26.17 39.60 -61.08
N ILE A 136 -26.97 38.98 -60.23
CA ILE A 136 -28.43 38.97 -60.31
C ILE A 136 -28.85 40.44 -60.24
N ILE A 137 -29.42 40.95 -61.33
CA ILE A 137 -30.13 42.24 -61.33
C ILE A 137 -31.21 42.09 -60.26
N ALA A 138 -31.31 43.04 -59.34
CA ALA A 138 -32.30 43.02 -58.27
C ALA A 138 -33.72 43.22 -58.84
N SER A 139 -34.24 42.24 -59.58
CA SER A 139 -35.67 42.08 -59.71
C SER A 139 -36.18 41.72 -58.32
N ARG A 140 -37.24 42.44 -57.91
CA ARG A 140 -37.97 42.31 -56.65
C ARG A 140 -38.03 40.82 -56.23
N PRO A 141 -37.72 40.46 -54.97
CA PRO A 141 -37.85 39.08 -54.54
C PRO A 141 -39.29 38.63 -54.80
N ASP A 142 -39.45 37.46 -55.44
CA ASP A 142 -40.76 36.87 -55.67
C ASP A 142 -41.52 36.80 -54.34
N GLU A 143 -42.82 37.11 -54.37
CA GLU A 143 -43.65 37.05 -53.17
C GLU A 143 -43.52 35.65 -52.55
N PRO A 144 -43.34 35.55 -51.22
CA PRO A 144 -43.12 34.28 -50.57
C PRO A 144 -44.28 33.34 -50.89
N PHE A 145 -43.97 32.22 -51.56
CA PHE A 145 -44.95 31.18 -51.85
C PHE A 145 -45.52 30.71 -50.52
N LYS A 146 -46.80 31.02 -50.27
CA LYS A 146 -47.48 30.58 -49.04
C LYS A 146 -47.59 29.06 -49.10
N MET A 147 -46.67 28.34 -48.45
CA MET A 147 -46.84 26.92 -48.21
C MET A 147 -48.10 26.72 -47.36
N THR A 148 -49.17 26.24 -47.99
CA THR A 148 -50.45 25.89 -47.34
C THR A 148 -50.43 24.54 -46.64
N THR A 149 -49.32 23.80 -46.74
CA THR A 149 -49.12 22.55 -46.01
C THR A 149 -48.72 22.85 -44.57
N MET A 150 -49.69 22.83 -43.67
CA MET A 150 -49.44 22.70 -42.24
C MET A 150 -48.75 21.35 -42.03
N PHE A 151 -47.43 21.35 -41.82
CA PHE A 151 -46.78 20.18 -41.24
C PHE A 151 -47.37 20.02 -39.84
N GLU A 152 -48.29 19.06 -39.69
CA GLU A 152 -48.84 18.67 -38.40
C GLU A 152 -47.66 18.35 -37.49
N THR A 153 -47.30 19.32 -36.66
CA THR A 153 -46.24 19.15 -35.68
C THR A 153 -46.86 18.25 -34.63
N GLU A 154 -46.39 16.98 -34.54
CA GLU A 154 -46.85 16.07 -33.50
C GLU A 154 -46.83 16.82 -32.16
N ASP A 155 -47.93 16.72 -31.42
CA ASP A 155 -48.12 17.50 -30.20
C ASP A 155 -46.93 17.22 -29.26
N ARG A 156 -46.18 18.27 -28.89
CA ARG A 156 -45.02 18.13 -28.00
C ARG A 156 -45.41 17.44 -26.68
N HIS A 157 -46.66 17.57 -26.28
CA HIS A 157 -47.22 16.87 -25.13
C HIS A 157 -47.31 15.34 -25.33
N TYR A 158 -47.55 14.86 -26.54
CA TYR A 158 -47.59 13.44 -26.89
C TYR A 158 -46.22 12.77 -26.74
N HIS A 159 -45.13 13.41 -27.20
CA HIS A 159 -43.78 12.89 -27.02
C HIS A 159 -43.37 12.78 -25.55
N ASN A 160 -43.70 13.81 -24.74
CA ASN A 160 -43.45 13.78 -23.31
C ASN A 160 -44.25 12.68 -22.61
N TYR A 161 -45.53 12.51 -22.98
CA TYR A 161 -46.37 11.42 -22.47
C TYR A 161 -45.79 10.03 -22.79
N LYS A 162 -45.36 9.82 -24.05
CA LYS A 162 -44.72 8.58 -24.49
C LYS A 162 -43.43 8.30 -23.71
N ARG A 163 -42.61 9.32 -23.47
CA ARG A 163 -41.38 9.21 -22.67
C ARG A 163 -41.66 8.84 -21.22
N VAL A 164 -42.61 9.52 -20.57
CA VAL A 164 -43.00 9.25 -19.18
C VAL A 164 -43.50 7.81 -19.04
N ARG A 165 -44.40 7.37 -19.93
CA ARG A 165 -44.92 5.99 -19.92
C ARG A 165 -43.80 4.96 -20.10
N ALA A 166 -42.87 5.18 -21.02
CA ALA A 166 -41.73 4.27 -21.22
C ALA A 166 -40.82 4.20 -19.99
N MET A 167 -40.61 5.33 -19.31
CA MET A 167 -39.82 5.39 -18.08
C MET A 167 -40.50 4.63 -16.92
N GLN A 168 -41.81 4.84 -16.73
CA GLN A 168 -42.61 4.12 -15.75
C GLN A 168 -42.58 2.61 -16.00
N GLN A 169 -42.73 2.19 -17.26
CA GLN A 169 -42.68 0.77 -17.62
C GLN A 169 -41.31 0.15 -17.35
N ARG A 170 -40.21 0.88 -17.63
CA ARG A 170 -38.85 0.42 -17.31
C ARG A 170 -38.64 0.29 -15.80
N GLN A 171 -39.12 1.25 -15.02
CA GLN A 171 -39.01 1.22 -13.57
C GLN A 171 -39.81 0.05 -12.98
N TRP A 172 -41.06 -0.12 -13.42
CA TRP A 172 -41.91 -1.23 -13.02
C TRP A 172 -41.26 -2.59 -13.36
N ASN A 173 -40.71 -2.74 -14.56
CA ASN A 173 -39.99 -3.96 -14.95
C ASN A 173 -38.77 -4.22 -14.07
N LYS A 174 -38.00 -3.17 -13.73
CA LYS A 174 -36.82 -3.29 -12.86
C LYS A 174 -37.20 -3.79 -11.48
N GLU A 175 -38.21 -3.16 -10.87
CA GLU A 175 -38.74 -3.55 -9.56
C GLU A 175 -39.31 -4.96 -9.61
N HIS A 176 -40.10 -5.28 -10.64
CA HIS A 176 -40.69 -6.60 -10.82
C HIS A 176 -39.59 -7.68 -10.89
N ILE A 177 -38.56 -7.50 -11.71
CA ILE A 177 -37.41 -8.43 -11.79
C ILE A 177 -36.71 -8.55 -10.43
N GLN A 178 -36.49 -7.44 -9.74
CA GLN A 178 -35.82 -7.45 -8.43
C GLN A 178 -36.61 -8.24 -7.36
N TYR A 179 -37.94 -8.15 -7.34
CA TYR A 179 -38.79 -8.78 -6.32
C TYR A 179 -39.29 -10.19 -6.68
N THR A 180 -39.31 -10.57 -7.96
CA THR A 180 -39.87 -11.86 -8.42
C THR A 180 -38.92 -13.04 -8.33
N ILE A 181 -37.61 -12.80 -8.26
CA ILE A 181 -36.59 -13.84 -8.46
C ILE A 181 -36.71 -15.03 -7.49
N TYR A 182 -37.31 -14.89 -6.30
CA TYR A 182 -37.24 -15.96 -5.29
C TYR A 182 -38.50 -16.84 -5.15
N PRO A 183 -39.72 -16.33 -4.88
CA PRO A 183 -40.86 -17.20 -4.59
C PRO A 183 -41.62 -17.66 -5.84
N TYR A 184 -41.74 -16.78 -6.84
CA TYR A 184 -42.66 -16.96 -7.98
C TYR A 184 -41.95 -17.15 -9.33
N SER A 185 -40.63 -17.23 -9.33
CA SER A 185 -39.82 -17.47 -10.54
C SER A 185 -39.95 -18.91 -11.05
N LYS A 186 -39.65 -19.09 -12.34
CA LYS A 186 -39.57 -20.43 -12.94
C LYS A 186 -38.39 -21.19 -12.32
N ILE A 187 -38.49 -22.52 -12.25
CA ILE A 187 -37.46 -23.40 -11.64
C ILE A 187 -36.07 -23.12 -12.23
N ILE A 188 -35.98 -22.92 -13.55
CA ILE A 188 -34.74 -22.63 -14.28
C ILE A 188 -34.12 -21.30 -13.83
N GLU A 189 -34.92 -20.25 -13.67
CA GLU A 189 -34.45 -18.92 -13.26
C GLU A 189 -33.93 -18.94 -11.82
N ARG A 190 -34.64 -19.67 -10.94
CA ARG A 190 -34.21 -19.88 -9.55
C ARG A 190 -32.87 -20.62 -9.48
N GLU A 191 -32.68 -21.63 -10.33
CA GLU A 191 -31.42 -22.38 -10.37
C GLU A 191 -30.25 -21.52 -10.88
N MET A 192 -30.48 -20.71 -11.93
CA MET A 192 -29.48 -19.76 -12.41
C MET A 192 -29.08 -18.74 -11.34
N TYR A 193 -30.05 -18.20 -10.60
CA TYR A 193 -29.80 -17.29 -9.49
C TYR A 193 -28.99 -17.96 -8.36
N ASN A 194 -29.37 -19.17 -7.95
CA ASN A 194 -28.63 -19.93 -6.94
C ASN A 194 -27.22 -20.33 -7.41
N LYS A 195 -27.03 -20.59 -8.70
CA LYS A 195 -25.71 -20.81 -9.30
C LYS A 195 -24.86 -19.53 -9.24
N HIS A 196 -25.45 -18.38 -9.56
CA HIS A 196 -24.78 -17.09 -9.47
C HIS A 196 -24.32 -16.80 -8.03
N ILE A 197 -25.21 -16.94 -7.03
CA ILE A 197 -24.84 -16.77 -5.61
C ILE A 197 -23.70 -17.69 -5.19
N ARG A 198 -23.76 -18.98 -5.58
CA ARG A 198 -22.68 -19.93 -5.27
C ARG A 198 -21.35 -19.52 -5.91
N SER A 199 -21.40 -19.00 -7.14
CA SER A 199 -20.22 -18.50 -7.85
C SER A 199 -19.62 -17.28 -7.15
N THR A 200 -20.44 -16.29 -6.80
CA THR A 200 -19.96 -15.07 -6.12
C THR A 200 -19.41 -15.38 -4.74
N LEU A 201 -20.03 -16.30 -3.99
CA LEU A 201 -19.50 -16.73 -2.70
C LEU A 201 -18.15 -17.45 -2.83
N LYS A 202 -18.00 -18.28 -3.87
CA LYS A 202 -16.73 -18.96 -4.14
C LYS A 202 -15.61 -17.95 -4.45
N GLU A 203 -15.91 -16.97 -5.29
CA GLU A 203 -14.99 -15.87 -5.63
C GLU A 203 -14.57 -15.08 -4.39
N GLN A 204 -15.53 -14.67 -3.54
CA GLN A 204 -15.24 -13.99 -2.27
C GLN A 204 -14.36 -14.82 -1.33
N MET A 205 -14.57 -16.14 -1.27
CA MET A 205 -13.73 -17.03 -0.48
C MET A 205 -12.31 -17.11 -1.03
N GLU A 206 -12.16 -17.18 -2.35
CA GLU A 206 -10.86 -17.24 -3.02
C GLU A 206 -10.08 -15.93 -2.86
N GLU A 207 -10.74 -14.78 -3.05
CA GLU A 207 -10.17 -13.46 -2.81
C GLU A 207 -9.68 -13.32 -1.37
N LYS A 208 -10.49 -13.74 -0.39
CA LYS A 208 -10.11 -13.71 1.02
C LYS A 208 -8.88 -14.57 1.29
N ILE A 209 -8.85 -15.81 0.77
CA ILE A 209 -7.69 -16.70 0.92
C ILE A 209 -6.43 -16.07 0.30
N GLN A 210 -6.57 -15.40 -0.85
CA GLN A 210 -5.45 -14.75 -1.50
C GLN A 210 -4.96 -13.52 -0.73
N ALA A 211 -5.88 -12.73 -0.16
CA ALA A 211 -5.54 -11.61 0.71
C ALA A 211 -4.77 -12.09 1.96
N ASP A 212 -5.24 -13.14 2.62
CA ASP A 212 -4.59 -13.73 3.80
C ASP A 212 -3.16 -14.21 3.45
N LYS A 213 -2.98 -14.89 2.31
CA LYS A 213 -1.66 -15.31 1.82
C LYS A 213 -0.73 -14.13 1.58
N ASN A 214 -1.23 -13.07 0.94
CA ASN A 214 -0.45 -11.86 0.67
C ASN A 214 -0.04 -11.17 1.98
N GLU A 215 -0.95 -11.07 2.95
CA GLU A 215 -0.65 -10.51 4.27
C GLU A 215 0.43 -11.33 4.99
N HIS A 216 0.35 -12.66 4.94
CA HIS A 216 1.38 -13.53 5.51
C HIS A 216 2.75 -13.35 4.83
N LEU A 217 2.78 -13.21 3.50
CA LEU A 217 4.01 -12.97 2.75
C LEU A 217 4.62 -11.63 3.16
N ILE A 218 3.81 -10.56 3.22
CA ILE A 218 4.27 -9.22 3.63
C ILE A 218 4.87 -9.28 5.03
N LYS A 219 4.17 -9.88 6.01
CA LYS A 219 4.68 -10.05 7.38
C LYS A 219 5.99 -10.84 7.41
N SER A 220 6.10 -11.89 6.60
CA SER A 220 7.33 -12.68 6.51
C SER A 220 8.50 -11.84 6.01
N LEU A 221 8.30 -11.00 4.98
CA LEU A 221 9.31 -10.10 4.46
C LEU A 221 9.68 -9.02 5.47
N GLU A 222 8.71 -8.44 6.17
CA GLU A 222 8.95 -7.45 7.23
C GLU A 222 9.80 -8.04 8.36
N CYS A 223 9.48 -9.25 8.83
CA CYS A 223 10.28 -9.96 9.82
C CYS A 223 11.71 -10.22 9.33
N GLN A 224 11.89 -10.62 8.08
CA GLN A 224 13.21 -10.84 7.50
C GLN A 224 14.04 -9.53 7.46
N ASN A 225 13.41 -8.42 7.06
CA ASN A 225 14.06 -7.12 7.03
C ASN A 225 14.49 -6.65 8.42
N LEU A 226 13.66 -6.89 9.45
CA LEU A 226 14.01 -6.57 10.83
C LEU A 226 15.21 -7.41 11.31
N ILE A 227 15.23 -8.72 11.02
CA ILE A 227 16.36 -9.59 11.37
C ILE A 227 17.65 -9.11 10.71
N GLN A 228 17.59 -8.73 9.42
CA GLN A 228 18.77 -8.21 8.71
C GLN A 228 19.27 -6.90 9.32
N ARG A 229 18.36 -6.01 9.70
CA ARG A 229 18.71 -4.75 10.37
C ARG A 229 19.37 -4.99 11.72
N ASP A 230 18.81 -5.88 12.54
CA ASP A 230 19.38 -6.23 13.84
C ASP A 230 20.80 -6.84 13.69
N GLN A 231 21.01 -7.68 12.68
CA GLN A 231 22.33 -8.22 12.36
C GLN A 231 23.33 -7.11 12.00
N GLN A 232 22.90 -6.15 11.18
CA GLN A 232 23.73 -5.01 10.81
C GLN A 232 24.09 -4.13 12.02
N ASP A 233 23.12 -3.85 12.89
CA ASP A 233 23.35 -3.06 14.11
C ASP A 233 24.37 -3.76 15.04
N LEU A 234 24.28 -5.08 15.18
CA LEU A 234 25.25 -5.89 15.95
C LEU A 234 26.66 -5.84 15.34
N GLU A 235 26.77 -5.90 14.02
CA GLU A 235 28.04 -5.77 13.32
C GLU A 235 28.65 -4.39 13.51
N ASP A 236 27.84 -3.34 13.38
CA ASP A 236 28.27 -1.95 13.59
C ASP A 236 28.77 -1.72 15.01
N ASP A 237 28.07 -2.26 16.02
CA ASP A 237 28.48 -2.14 17.41
C ASP A 237 29.77 -2.92 17.70
N LYS A 238 29.94 -4.11 17.11
CA LYS A 238 31.20 -4.85 17.15
C LYS A 238 32.34 -4.05 16.51
N GLN A 239 32.09 -3.41 15.37
CA GLN A 239 33.09 -2.56 14.71
C GLN A 239 33.44 -1.33 15.54
N LYS A 240 32.46 -0.64 16.13
CA LYS A 240 32.69 0.51 17.03
C LYS A 240 33.51 0.09 18.24
N HIS A 241 33.18 -1.05 18.85
CA HIS A 241 33.94 -1.61 19.97
C HIS A 241 35.40 -1.86 19.59
N ASN A 242 35.63 -2.52 18.44
CA ASN A 242 36.98 -2.79 17.95
C ASN A 242 37.77 -1.50 17.63
N LYS A 243 37.14 -0.53 16.98
CA LYS A 243 37.75 0.79 16.70
C LYS A 243 38.15 1.51 17.99
N ARG A 244 37.27 1.47 19.01
CA ARG A 244 37.57 2.02 20.34
C ARG A 244 38.75 1.31 20.99
N ALA A 245 38.77 -0.02 20.97
CA ALA A 245 39.87 -0.81 21.54
C ALA A 245 41.20 -0.50 20.84
N GLN A 246 41.21 -0.40 19.50
CA GLN A 246 42.40 -0.01 18.73
C GLN A 246 42.88 1.40 19.07
N LEU A 247 41.96 2.35 19.25
CA LEU A 247 42.30 3.72 19.65
C LEU A 247 42.94 3.73 21.05
N LEU A 248 42.33 3.04 22.01
CA LEU A 248 42.87 2.95 23.36
C LEU A 248 44.25 2.28 23.36
N PHE A 249 44.43 1.21 22.59
CA PHE A 249 45.72 0.57 22.42
C PHE A 249 46.78 1.55 21.89
N LYS A 250 46.47 2.29 20.81
CA LYS A 250 47.37 3.31 20.25
C LYS A 250 47.74 4.38 21.28
N VAL A 251 46.78 4.87 22.06
CA VAL A 251 47.02 5.85 23.13
C VAL A 251 47.92 5.27 24.21
N THR A 252 47.67 4.03 24.66
CA THR A 252 48.50 3.38 25.67
C THR A 252 49.94 3.17 25.20
N THR A 253 50.13 2.73 23.96
CA THR A 253 51.46 2.57 23.35
C THR A 253 52.18 3.91 23.25
N ARG A 254 51.51 4.95 22.76
CA ARG A 254 52.10 6.30 22.65
C ARG A 254 52.49 6.88 24.01
N ASN A 255 51.64 6.68 25.04
CA ASN A 255 51.94 7.11 26.40
C ASN A 255 53.17 6.38 26.96
N LYS A 256 53.30 5.07 26.68
CA LYS A 256 54.47 4.29 27.07
C LYS A 256 55.74 4.82 26.41
N GLU A 257 55.73 5.04 25.09
CA GLU A 257 56.85 5.62 24.36
C GLU A 257 57.26 7.00 24.92
N LEU A 258 56.28 7.85 25.26
CA LEU A 258 56.56 9.15 25.87
C LEU A 258 57.24 9.03 27.24
N MET A 259 56.81 8.05 28.05
CA MET A 259 57.42 7.79 29.35
C MET A 259 58.84 7.23 29.22
N GLU A 260 59.07 6.33 28.26
CA GLU A 260 60.40 5.78 27.95
C GLU A 260 61.34 6.89 27.48
N ASN A 261 60.92 7.71 26.52
CA ASN A 261 61.71 8.85 26.03
C ASN A 261 62.02 9.87 27.15
N LYS A 262 61.05 10.16 28.01
CA LYS A 262 61.25 11.04 29.17
C LYS A 262 62.30 10.45 30.12
N TRP A 263 62.20 9.16 30.41
CA TRP A 263 63.15 8.48 31.27
C TRP A 263 64.56 8.49 30.68
N GLU A 264 64.71 8.21 29.38
CA GLU A 264 66.00 8.28 28.67
C GLU A 264 66.59 9.70 28.73
N TYR A 265 65.76 10.72 28.49
CA TYR A 265 66.18 12.12 28.59
C TYR A 265 66.63 12.50 30.00
N ASP A 266 65.86 12.09 31.03
CA ASP A 266 66.20 12.35 32.43
C ASP A 266 67.49 11.61 32.85
N GLN A 267 67.75 10.42 32.31
CA GLN A 267 69.02 9.70 32.50
C GLN A 267 70.18 10.44 31.83
N TRP A 268 70.00 10.85 30.57
CA TRP A 268 71.01 11.58 29.82
C TRP A 268 71.36 12.92 30.49
N ASN A 269 70.35 13.68 30.94
CA ASN A 269 70.55 14.92 31.67
C ASN A 269 71.32 14.71 32.98
N ARG A 270 71.02 13.64 33.74
CA ARG A 270 71.78 13.30 34.94
C ARG A 270 73.24 13.00 34.63
N MET A 271 73.52 12.20 33.59
CA MET A 271 74.89 11.92 33.17
C MET A 271 75.62 13.18 32.71
N HIS A 272 74.94 14.05 31.97
CA HIS A 272 75.48 15.33 31.52
C HIS A 272 75.78 16.25 32.70
N GLN A 273 74.85 16.39 33.66
CA GLN A 273 75.05 17.13 34.90
C GLN A 273 76.27 16.60 35.65
N TRP A 274 76.35 15.28 35.92
CA TRP A 274 77.50 14.69 36.60
C TRP A 274 78.83 14.93 35.86
N HIS A 275 78.81 14.95 34.53
CA HIS A 275 80.00 15.26 33.74
C HIS A 275 80.43 16.72 33.91
N VAL A 276 79.48 17.65 33.76
CA VAL A 276 79.71 19.09 33.96
C VAL A 276 80.22 19.35 35.39
N GLU A 277 79.61 18.69 36.36
CA GLU A 277 80.03 18.80 37.75
C GLU A 277 81.47 18.29 37.96
N ARG A 278 81.79 17.13 37.40
CA ARG A 278 83.16 16.62 37.44
C ARG A 278 84.16 17.56 36.78
N THR A 279 83.81 18.21 35.67
CA THR A 279 84.69 19.20 35.02
C THR A 279 84.90 20.43 35.89
N ILE A 280 83.85 20.96 36.52
CA ILE A 280 83.96 22.12 37.43
C ILE A 280 84.84 21.78 38.63
N LEU A 281 84.68 20.60 39.24
CA LEU A 281 85.51 20.16 40.37
C LEU A 281 86.99 19.93 39.99
N ALA A 282 87.28 19.63 38.72
CA ALA A 282 88.65 19.52 38.24
C ALA A 282 89.34 20.88 38.16
N ASP A 283 88.59 21.93 37.83
CA ASP A 283 89.09 23.31 37.75
C ASP A 283 89.13 23.97 39.14
N ASP A 284 88.06 23.84 39.94
CA ASP A 284 87.91 24.40 41.29
C ASP A 284 87.48 23.31 42.31
N PRO A 285 88.42 22.70 43.05
CA PRO A 285 88.12 21.54 43.89
C PRO A 285 87.34 21.87 45.17
N ILE A 286 87.28 23.13 45.57
CA ILE A 286 86.52 23.59 46.74
C ILE A 286 85.29 24.31 46.22
N ASN A 287 84.12 23.67 46.29
CA ASN A 287 82.83 24.21 45.88
C ASN A 287 82.36 25.33 46.83
N TRP A 288 82.99 26.50 46.77
CA TRP A 288 82.70 27.64 47.64
C TRP A 288 81.29 28.21 47.43
N SER A 289 80.73 28.10 46.21
CA SER A 289 79.42 28.65 45.83
C SER A 289 78.23 27.74 46.15
N LYS A 290 78.45 26.47 46.55
CA LYS A 290 77.40 25.44 46.73
C LYS A 290 76.45 25.30 45.53
N THR A 291 76.93 25.55 44.32
CA THR A 291 76.11 25.52 43.10
C THR A 291 75.94 24.13 42.51
N MET A 292 76.55 23.13 43.14
CA MET A 292 76.49 21.71 42.77
C MET A 292 75.56 21.01 43.76
N THR A 293 74.61 20.24 43.26
CA THR A 293 73.51 19.63 44.04
C THR A 293 73.46 18.13 43.85
#